data_AF-A0A7G8FZ18-F1
#
_entry.id   AF-A0A7G8FZ18-F1
#
_cell.length_a   1.000
_cell.length_b   1.000
_cell.length_c   1.000
_cell.angle_alpha   90.00
_cell.angle_beta   90.00
_cell.angle_gamma   90.00
#
_symmetry.space_group_name_H-M   'P 1'
#
loop_
_entity.id
_entity.type
_entity.pdbx_description
1 polymer ?
#
loop_
_entity_poly.entity_id
_entity_poly.type
_entity_poly.pdbx_seq_one_letter_code
_entity_poly.pdbx_strand_id
1 'polypeptide(L)'
;MFASHSWPRWGNARIQEVMRAQRDAYAHLNNNVLHHANKFVTINEIHNVYTLPESLKQQWAAHSYHGSEEHNSRAVINRYLGYWDANPTTLTPLSPSDSAPLYVEMMGGVKPILTKAKVLIKAGQYLLATEILDKLVYAQPNNNTAKDLLADAFEQIGYQKESPSVRNSFLAAALELRSGIPSGSSPKTSGPDMIKAMSTQLWLDFLGIRLDPEQTAGKAFRINLNTPDNGERFAVELSNEALTSIEGYSGKAPDLTITIEREQLERLMTGSADFDQLVQEGVMQLDGSRAVANNLRSMLVQFSPDFEILPGTTPAGSNQGVDANPAQPLRQSEPADTAGG
;
A
#
# COMPACT_ATOMS: atom_id res chain seq x y z
N MET A 1 -16.95 -26.63 15.10
CA MET A 1 -15.91 -25.64 14.79
C MET A 1 -16.55 -24.50 14.01
N PHE A 2 -16.32 -23.26 14.42
CA PHE A 2 -16.74 -22.05 13.72
C PHE A 2 -15.57 -21.07 13.71
N ALA A 3 -15.64 -20.04 12.86
CA ALA A 3 -14.62 -19.01 12.73
C ALA A 3 -15.30 -17.66 12.47
N SER A 4 -14.53 -16.57 12.54
CA SER A 4 -15.04 -15.21 12.27
C SER A 4 -15.50 -15.01 10.83
N HIS A 5 -15.12 -15.91 9.91
CA HIS A 5 -15.53 -15.89 8.52
C HIS A 5 -16.06 -17.26 8.08
N SER A 6 -16.95 -17.22 7.09
CA SER A 6 -17.61 -18.40 6.50
C SER A 6 -18.53 -19.14 7.50
N TRP A 7 -18.96 -20.35 7.14
CA TRP A 7 -19.97 -21.09 7.88
C TRP A 7 -19.37 -22.21 8.77
N PRO A 8 -20.04 -22.53 9.89
CA PRO A 8 -19.59 -23.56 10.84
C PRO A 8 -19.56 -25.00 10.27
N ARG A 9 -18.84 -25.88 10.98
CA ARG A 9 -18.72 -27.33 10.74
C ARG A 9 -19.05 -28.11 12.01
N TRP A 10 -19.86 -29.16 11.89
CA TRP A 10 -20.33 -29.99 13.00
C TRP A 10 -19.84 -31.43 12.89
N GLY A 11 -19.72 -32.11 14.04
CA GLY A 11 -19.25 -33.49 14.14
C GLY A 11 -17.71 -33.59 14.14
N ASN A 12 -17.16 -34.41 15.05
CA ASN A 12 -15.71 -34.51 15.24
C ASN A 12 -14.97 -34.93 13.95
N ALA A 13 -15.50 -35.90 13.20
CA ALA A 13 -14.87 -36.38 11.97
C ALA A 13 -14.70 -35.26 10.92
N ARG A 14 -15.76 -34.48 10.65
CA ARG A 14 -15.72 -33.37 9.69
C ARG A 14 -14.84 -32.22 10.14
N ILE A 15 -14.81 -31.95 11.45
CA ILE A 15 -13.90 -30.94 12.02
C ILE A 15 -12.44 -31.37 11.83
N GLN A 16 -12.11 -32.62 12.14
CA GLN A 16 -10.76 -33.16 11.98
C GLN A 16 -10.32 -33.18 10.52
N GLU A 17 -11.22 -33.52 9.59
CA GLU A 17 -10.97 -33.45 8.14
C GLU A 17 -10.56 -32.03 7.72
N VAL A 18 -11.37 -31.02 8.03
CA VAL A 18 -11.08 -29.62 7.64
C VAL A 18 -9.80 -29.10 8.30
N MET A 19 -9.58 -29.40 9.58
CA MET A 19 -8.37 -28.98 10.29
C MET A 19 -7.10 -29.57 9.66
N ARG A 20 -7.13 -30.84 9.26
CA ARG A 20 -6.00 -31.48 8.56
C ARG A 20 -5.81 -30.89 7.17
N ALA A 21 -6.89 -30.69 6.42
CA ALA A 21 -6.84 -30.08 5.09
C ALA A 21 -6.15 -28.70 5.12
N GLN A 22 -6.56 -27.83 6.05
CA GLN A 22 -5.98 -26.51 6.26
C GLN A 22 -4.50 -26.60 6.67
N ARG A 23 -4.19 -27.40 7.69
CA ARG A 23 -2.81 -27.63 8.15
C ARG A 23 -1.92 -28.07 6.98
N ASP A 24 -2.38 -29.06 6.21
CA ASP A 24 -1.61 -29.66 5.13
C ASP A 24 -1.49 -28.72 3.93
N ALA A 25 -2.50 -27.91 3.62
CA ALA A 25 -2.43 -26.91 2.56
C ALA A 25 -1.36 -25.85 2.83
N TYR A 26 -1.32 -25.26 4.03
CA TYR A 26 -0.31 -24.26 4.37
C TYR A 26 1.08 -24.87 4.53
N ALA A 27 1.20 -26.06 5.13
CA ALA A 27 2.47 -26.76 5.23
C ALA A 27 3.01 -27.14 3.84
N HIS A 28 2.15 -27.61 2.95
CA HIS A 28 2.52 -27.94 1.57
C HIS A 28 2.97 -26.69 0.82
N LEU A 29 2.22 -25.60 0.88
CA LEU A 29 2.59 -24.32 0.27
C LEU A 29 3.98 -23.89 0.71
N ASN A 30 4.23 -23.80 2.02
CA ASN A 30 5.54 -23.37 2.53
C ASN A 30 6.66 -24.34 2.11
N ASN A 31 6.51 -25.62 2.40
CA ASN A 31 7.59 -26.59 2.24
C ASN A 31 7.92 -26.86 0.77
N ASN A 32 6.89 -26.97 -0.07
CA ASN A 32 7.08 -27.27 -1.49
C ASN A 32 7.63 -26.06 -2.25
N VAL A 33 7.18 -24.83 -1.93
CA VAL A 33 7.77 -23.62 -2.48
C VAL A 33 9.25 -23.51 -2.11
N LEU A 34 9.60 -23.73 -0.83
CA LEU A 34 11.00 -23.69 -0.42
C LEU A 34 11.84 -24.81 -1.03
N HIS A 35 11.25 -25.98 -1.27
CA HIS A 35 11.92 -27.05 -2.02
C HIS A 35 12.23 -26.62 -3.46
N HIS A 36 11.29 -25.96 -4.14
CA HIS A 36 11.53 -25.39 -5.47
C HIS A 36 12.57 -24.26 -5.44
N ALA A 37 12.53 -23.37 -4.44
CA ALA A 37 13.52 -22.32 -4.28
C ALA A 37 14.94 -22.90 -4.08
N ASN A 38 15.08 -23.97 -3.29
CA ASN A 38 16.37 -24.69 -3.14
C ASN A 38 16.83 -25.43 -4.41
N LYS A 39 15.96 -25.52 -5.43
CA LYS A 39 16.30 -25.98 -6.79
C LYS A 39 16.47 -24.81 -7.77
N PHE A 40 16.71 -23.61 -7.26
CA PHE A 40 16.90 -22.39 -8.03
C PHE A 40 15.67 -21.92 -8.82
N VAL A 41 14.45 -22.34 -8.45
CA VAL A 41 13.23 -21.69 -8.96
C VAL A 41 13.08 -20.33 -8.29
N THR A 42 13.00 -19.28 -9.09
CA THR A 42 12.98 -17.89 -8.61
C THR A 42 11.59 -17.42 -8.19
N ILE A 43 11.51 -16.25 -7.53
CA ILE A 43 10.24 -15.55 -7.23
C ILE A 43 9.41 -15.26 -8.50
N ASN A 44 10.07 -15.12 -9.66
CA ASN A 44 9.43 -14.85 -10.94
C ASN A 44 8.99 -16.11 -11.69
N GLU A 45 9.29 -17.31 -11.17
CA GLU A 45 8.95 -18.59 -11.80
C GLU A 45 8.04 -19.47 -10.94
N ILE A 46 8.11 -19.32 -9.61
CA ILE A 46 7.47 -20.26 -8.66
C ILE A 46 5.97 -20.47 -8.90
N HIS A 47 5.26 -19.41 -9.25
CA HIS A 47 3.83 -19.43 -9.50
C HIS A 47 3.42 -20.26 -10.73
N ASN A 48 4.37 -20.60 -11.60
CA ASN A 48 4.15 -21.43 -12.79
C ASN A 48 4.45 -22.92 -12.53
N VAL A 49 5.11 -23.27 -11.42
CA VAL A 49 5.53 -24.64 -11.12
C VAL A 49 4.94 -25.18 -9.82
N TYR A 50 4.67 -24.32 -8.85
CA TYR A 50 3.96 -24.71 -7.64
C TYR A 50 2.49 -24.98 -7.96
N THR A 51 2.00 -26.13 -7.53
CA THR A 51 0.57 -26.44 -7.54
C THR A 51 0.17 -27.18 -6.28
N LEU A 52 -1.04 -26.93 -5.79
CA LEU A 52 -1.60 -27.72 -4.69
C LEU A 52 -1.84 -29.18 -5.17
N PRO A 53 -1.54 -30.21 -4.36
CA PRO A 53 -1.73 -31.59 -4.76
C PRO A 53 -3.22 -31.93 -4.89
N GLU A 54 -3.56 -32.86 -5.78
CA GLU A 54 -4.96 -33.22 -6.10
C GLU A 54 -5.78 -33.61 -4.87
N SER A 55 -5.17 -34.32 -3.92
CA SER A 55 -5.80 -34.70 -2.64
C SER A 55 -6.31 -33.52 -1.80
N LEU A 56 -5.72 -32.34 -1.95
CA LEU A 56 -6.15 -31.10 -1.31
C LEU A 56 -7.05 -30.29 -2.24
N LYS A 57 -6.78 -30.24 -3.55
CA LYS A 57 -7.65 -29.55 -4.53
C LYS A 57 -9.07 -30.11 -4.56
N GLN A 58 -9.29 -31.36 -4.23
CA GLN A 58 -10.64 -31.92 -4.14
C GLN A 58 -11.42 -31.49 -2.89
N GLN A 59 -10.80 -30.74 -2.00
CA GLN A 59 -11.41 -30.30 -0.74
C GLN A 59 -11.67 -28.80 -0.78
N TRP A 60 -12.94 -28.40 -0.81
CA TRP A 60 -13.37 -26.99 -0.77
C TRP A 60 -12.69 -26.15 0.32
N ALA A 61 -12.35 -26.77 1.46
CA ALA A 61 -11.64 -26.09 2.53
C ALA A 61 -10.22 -25.65 2.11
N ALA A 62 -9.53 -26.37 1.24
CA ALA A 62 -8.16 -26.05 0.83
C ALA A 62 -8.09 -25.10 -0.38
N HIS A 63 -9.21 -24.77 -1.01
CA HIS A 63 -9.23 -23.79 -2.10
C HIS A 63 -8.91 -22.40 -1.58
N SER A 64 -8.06 -21.70 -2.33
CA SER A 64 -7.61 -20.37 -1.99
C SER A 64 -8.54 -19.32 -2.60
N TYR A 65 -9.72 -19.13 -2.01
CA TYR A 65 -10.66 -18.08 -2.46
C TYR A 65 -10.18 -16.69 -2.07
N HIS A 66 -9.63 -16.49 -0.88
CA HIS A 66 -9.15 -15.15 -0.48
C HIS A 66 -7.73 -14.86 -1.02
N GLY A 67 -6.81 -15.82 -0.84
CA GLY A 67 -5.47 -15.79 -1.43
C GLY A 67 -5.46 -16.30 -2.88
N SER A 68 -4.31 -16.69 -3.42
CA SER A 68 -4.19 -17.56 -4.60
C SER A 68 -2.90 -18.36 -4.55
N GLU A 69 -2.83 -19.51 -5.25
CA GLU A 69 -1.59 -20.30 -5.33
C GLU A 69 -0.44 -19.46 -5.94
N GLU A 70 -0.75 -18.65 -6.95
CA GLU A 70 0.23 -17.85 -7.68
C GLU A 70 0.85 -16.77 -6.79
N HIS A 71 0.05 -15.96 -6.09
CA HIS A 71 0.64 -14.89 -5.28
C HIS A 71 1.19 -15.40 -3.95
N ASN A 72 0.56 -16.39 -3.32
CA ASN A 72 1.03 -16.92 -2.04
C ASN A 72 2.36 -17.65 -2.19
N SER A 73 2.59 -18.35 -3.30
CA SER A 73 3.87 -19.00 -3.56
C SER A 73 5.00 -17.98 -3.73
N ARG A 74 4.76 -16.88 -4.45
CA ARG A 74 5.70 -15.75 -4.54
C ARG A 74 5.94 -15.11 -3.17
N ALA A 75 4.90 -14.95 -2.35
CA ALA A 75 5.01 -14.38 -1.01
C ALA A 75 5.86 -15.26 -0.07
N VAL A 76 5.79 -16.59 -0.18
CA VAL A 76 6.69 -17.48 0.56
C VAL A 76 8.13 -17.23 0.13
N ILE A 77 8.45 -17.18 -1.17
CA ILE A 77 9.82 -16.84 -1.60
C ILE A 77 10.25 -15.47 -1.07
N ASN A 78 9.39 -14.44 -1.22
CA ASN A 78 9.70 -13.09 -0.76
C ASN A 78 10.00 -13.03 0.74
N ARG A 79 9.28 -13.82 1.57
CA ARG A 79 9.52 -13.91 3.00
C ARG A 79 10.92 -14.43 3.35
N TYR A 80 11.43 -15.42 2.61
CA TYR A 80 12.68 -16.10 2.96
C TYR A 80 13.90 -15.57 2.18
N LEU A 81 13.71 -15.13 0.95
CA LEU A 81 14.79 -14.75 0.02
C LEU A 81 14.70 -13.29 -0.46
N GLY A 82 13.61 -12.59 -0.16
CA GLY A 82 13.36 -11.23 -0.62
C GLY A 82 12.84 -11.16 -2.06
N TYR A 83 12.80 -9.94 -2.60
CA TYR A 83 12.18 -9.64 -3.89
C TYR A 83 13.07 -9.95 -5.10
N TRP A 84 14.39 -10.05 -4.91
CA TRP A 84 15.35 -10.16 -6.00
C TRP A 84 15.56 -11.62 -6.41
N ASP A 85 15.54 -11.89 -7.71
CA ASP A 85 15.68 -13.23 -8.29
C ASP A 85 17.14 -13.66 -8.54
N ALA A 86 18.10 -12.91 -7.99
CA ALA A 86 19.54 -13.11 -8.14
C ALA A 86 20.10 -12.90 -9.58
N ASN A 87 19.28 -12.48 -10.54
CA ASN A 87 19.78 -12.08 -11.86
C ASN A 87 20.29 -10.63 -11.81
N PRO A 88 21.54 -10.33 -12.19
CA PRO A 88 22.04 -8.95 -12.19
C PRO A 88 21.22 -7.98 -13.07
N THR A 89 20.52 -8.47 -14.11
CA THR A 89 19.70 -7.60 -14.97
C THR A 89 18.45 -7.07 -14.28
N THR A 90 18.07 -7.63 -13.13
CA THR A 90 16.89 -7.26 -12.32
C THR A 90 17.28 -6.65 -10.97
N LEU A 91 18.59 -6.46 -10.70
CA LEU A 91 19.07 -5.88 -9.45
C LEU A 91 18.83 -4.36 -9.38
N THR A 92 19.10 -3.67 -10.48
CA THR A 92 18.89 -2.21 -10.64
C THR A 92 18.19 -1.94 -11.98
N PRO A 93 16.93 -2.39 -12.15
CA PRO A 93 16.21 -2.20 -13.41
C PRO A 93 15.88 -0.73 -13.63
N LEU A 94 15.74 -0.32 -14.90
CA LEU A 94 15.11 0.95 -15.24
C LEU A 94 13.66 0.98 -14.74
N SER A 95 13.15 2.18 -14.44
CA SER A 95 11.72 2.37 -14.24
C SER A 95 10.95 1.91 -15.49
N PRO A 96 9.72 1.39 -15.36
CA PRO A 96 8.95 0.93 -16.52
C PRO A 96 8.78 2.02 -17.60
N SER A 97 8.53 3.27 -17.20
CA SER A 97 8.44 4.44 -18.09
C SER A 97 9.69 4.70 -18.91
N ASP A 98 10.87 4.46 -18.33
CA ASP A 98 12.15 4.82 -18.95
C ASP A 98 12.55 3.79 -20.02
N SER A 99 12.22 2.51 -19.79
CA SER A 99 12.54 1.42 -20.72
C SER A 99 11.46 1.15 -21.77
N ALA A 100 10.20 1.48 -21.48
CA ALA A 100 9.07 1.22 -22.36
C ALA A 100 9.22 1.76 -23.80
N PRO A 101 9.72 3.00 -24.04
CA PRO A 101 9.91 3.51 -25.40
C PRO A 101 10.84 2.65 -26.26
N LEU A 102 11.91 2.09 -25.69
CA LEU A 102 12.84 1.21 -26.41
C LEU A 102 12.13 -0.07 -26.87
N TYR A 103 11.32 -0.69 -26.02
CA TYR A 103 10.54 -1.86 -26.39
C TYR A 103 9.56 -1.54 -27.52
N VAL A 104 8.90 -0.38 -27.48
CA VAL A 104 7.98 0.04 -28.54
C VAL A 104 8.72 0.23 -29.87
N GLU A 105 9.89 0.86 -29.86
CA GLU A 105 10.75 1.00 -31.03
C GLU A 105 11.14 -0.37 -31.61
N MET A 106 11.69 -1.26 -30.77
CA MET A 106 12.14 -2.60 -31.18
C MET A 106 11.00 -3.48 -31.72
N MET A 107 9.77 -3.29 -31.25
CA MET A 107 8.58 -4.00 -31.73
C MET A 107 7.99 -3.39 -33.03
N GLY A 108 8.63 -2.36 -33.61
CA GLY A 108 8.19 -1.71 -34.85
C GLY A 108 7.12 -0.62 -34.67
N GLY A 109 6.99 -0.10 -33.45
CA GLY A 109 6.07 0.97 -33.09
C GLY A 109 4.67 0.50 -32.73
N VAL A 110 3.76 1.47 -32.58
CA VAL A 110 2.40 1.27 -32.04
C VAL A 110 1.58 0.26 -32.84
N LYS A 111 1.55 0.40 -34.18
CA LYS A 111 0.64 -0.37 -35.05
C LYS A 111 0.93 -1.88 -35.02
N PRO A 112 2.19 -2.36 -35.13
CA PRO A 112 2.51 -3.77 -34.94
C PRO A 112 2.12 -4.32 -33.58
N ILE A 113 2.36 -3.59 -32.50
CA ILE A 113 2.00 -4.02 -31.12
C ILE A 113 0.49 -4.22 -31.01
N LEU A 114 -0.32 -3.20 -31.39
CA LEU A 114 -1.78 -3.30 -31.32
C LEU A 114 -2.31 -4.46 -32.20
N THR A 115 -1.69 -4.69 -33.36
CA THR A 115 -2.08 -5.80 -34.25
C THR A 115 -1.77 -7.15 -33.61
N LYS A 116 -0.56 -7.32 -33.05
CA LYS A 116 -0.15 -8.55 -32.38
C LYS A 116 -0.97 -8.80 -31.12
N ALA A 117 -1.24 -7.77 -30.32
CA ALA A 117 -2.05 -7.85 -29.11
C ALA A 117 -3.46 -8.40 -29.41
N LYS A 118 -4.13 -7.89 -30.44
CA LYS A 118 -5.44 -8.41 -30.89
C LYS A 118 -5.38 -9.89 -31.26
N VAL A 119 -4.31 -10.35 -31.91
CA VAL A 119 -4.10 -11.77 -32.23
C VAL A 119 -3.94 -12.61 -30.96
N LEU A 120 -3.13 -12.14 -30.00
CA LEU A 120 -2.92 -12.83 -28.71
C LEU A 120 -4.22 -12.92 -27.90
N ILE A 121 -4.97 -11.83 -27.80
CA ILE A 121 -6.27 -11.79 -27.12
C ILE A 121 -7.25 -12.76 -27.77
N LYS A 122 -7.36 -12.75 -29.10
CA LYS A 122 -8.23 -13.69 -29.85
C LYS A 122 -7.84 -15.16 -29.63
N ALA A 123 -6.55 -15.42 -29.39
CA ALA A 123 -6.03 -16.75 -29.10
C ALA A 123 -6.13 -17.15 -27.61
N GLY A 124 -6.69 -16.30 -26.74
CA GLY A 124 -6.75 -16.57 -25.30
C GLY A 124 -5.43 -16.39 -24.56
N GLN A 125 -4.41 -15.81 -25.21
CA GLN A 125 -3.07 -15.61 -24.65
C GLN A 125 -2.96 -14.28 -23.92
N TYR A 126 -3.82 -14.07 -22.92
CA TYR A 126 -4.02 -12.77 -22.29
C TYR A 126 -2.76 -12.26 -21.57
N LEU A 127 -2.03 -13.11 -20.84
CA LEU A 127 -0.79 -12.70 -20.15
C LEU A 127 0.33 -12.26 -21.11
N LEU A 128 0.38 -12.84 -22.31
CA LEU A 128 1.30 -12.39 -23.36
C LEU A 128 0.85 -11.05 -23.97
N ALA A 129 -0.47 -10.86 -24.09
CA ALA A 129 -1.02 -9.58 -24.56
C ALA A 129 -0.73 -8.46 -23.56
N THR A 130 -0.89 -8.71 -22.25
CA THR A 130 -0.60 -7.73 -21.21
C THR A 130 0.86 -7.32 -21.21
N GLU A 131 1.81 -8.24 -21.39
CA GLU A 131 3.25 -7.96 -21.47
C GLU A 131 3.59 -6.88 -22.50
N ILE A 132 3.09 -7.01 -23.74
CA ILE A 132 3.42 -6.06 -24.82
C ILE A 132 2.58 -4.78 -24.75
N LEU A 133 1.34 -4.86 -24.27
CA LEU A 133 0.45 -3.71 -24.13
C LEU A 133 0.87 -2.82 -22.96
N ASP A 134 1.35 -3.40 -21.86
CA ASP A 134 1.89 -2.66 -20.71
C ASP A 134 3.05 -1.76 -21.13
N LYS A 135 4.01 -2.28 -21.92
CA LYS A 135 5.09 -1.46 -22.50
C LYS A 135 4.55 -0.32 -23.35
N LEU A 136 3.50 -0.56 -24.14
CA LEU A 136 2.91 0.49 -24.96
C LEU A 136 2.19 1.56 -24.11
N VAL A 137 1.49 1.17 -23.05
CA VAL A 137 0.80 2.11 -22.14
C VAL A 137 1.82 2.96 -21.37
N TYR A 138 2.90 2.36 -20.85
CA TYR A 138 3.98 3.14 -20.22
C TYR A 138 4.68 4.09 -21.20
N ALA A 139 4.91 3.67 -22.45
CA ALA A 139 5.53 4.53 -23.46
C ALA A 139 4.61 5.64 -23.98
N GLN A 140 3.29 5.37 -24.03
CA GLN A 140 2.28 6.29 -24.55
C GLN A 140 1.03 6.29 -23.66
N PRO A 141 1.07 6.93 -22.47
CA PRO A 141 -0.02 6.91 -21.50
C PRO A 141 -1.36 7.43 -22.03
N ASN A 142 -1.32 8.33 -23.02
CA ASN A 142 -2.49 8.92 -23.65
C ASN A 142 -3.07 8.08 -24.81
N ASN A 143 -2.52 6.90 -25.09
CA ASN A 143 -2.99 6.01 -26.17
C ASN A 143 -4.20 5.20 -25.70
N ASN A 144 -5.40 5.77 -25.86
CA ASN A 144 -6.64 5.12 -25.44
C ASN A 144 -6.85 3.74 -26.08
N THR A 145 -6.46 3.54 -27.35
CA THR A 145 -6.59 2.21 -27.99
C THR A 145 -5.69 1.15 -27.33
N ALA A 146 -4.49 1.53 -26.87
CA ALA A 146 -3.63 0.62 -26.12
C ALA A 146 -4.23 0.30 -24.75
N LYS A 147 -4.73 1.31 -24.04
CA LYS A 147 -5.39 1.16 -22.74
C LYS A 147 -6.63 0.28 -22.84
N ASP A 148 -7.48 0.48 -23.85
CA ASP A 148 -8.69 -0.33 -24.07
C ASP A 148 -8.35 -1.80 -24.32
N LEU A 149 -7.34 -2.09 -25.15
CA LEU A 149 -6.92 -3.47 -25.38
C LEU A 149 -6.27 -4.11 -24.15
N LEU A 150 -5.55 -3.33 -23.34
CA LEU A 150 -4.98 -3.83 -22.08
C LEU A 150 -6.10 -4.15 -21.08
N ALA A 151 -7.11 -3.28 -21.00
CA ALA A 151 -8.30 -3.50 -20.20
C ALA A 151 -9.08 -4.75 -20.65
N ASP A 152 -9.22 -4.99 -21.96
CA ASP A 152 -9.84 -6.21 -22.48
C ASP A 152 -9.07 -7.48 -22.04
N ALA A 153 -7.74 -7.45 -22.09
CA ALA A 153 -6.92 -8.58 -21.63
C ALA A 153 -7.05 -8.80 -20.11
N PHE A 154 -6.99 -7.73 -19.31
CA PHE A 154 -7.21 -7.80 -17.86
C PHE A 154 -8.60 -8.31 -17.50
N GLU A 155 -9.64 -7.86 -18.19
CA GLU A 155 -11.01 -8.30 -17.94
C GLU A 155 -11.15 -9.81 -18.15
N GLN A 156 -10.58 -10.34 -19.24
CA GLN A 156 -10.59 -11.79 -19.51
C GLN A 156 -9.78 -12.58 -18.47
N ILE A 157 -8.65 -12.05 -17.99
CA ILE A 157 -7.91 -12.66 -16.88
C ILE A 157 -8.78 -12.67 -15.62
N GLY A 158 -9.39 -11.54 -15.27
CA GLY A 158 -10.28 -11.42 -14.10
C GLY A 158 -11.45 -12.40 -14.13
N TYR A 159 -12.03 -12.65 -15.30
CA TYR A 159 -13.09 -13.66 -15.47
C TYR A 159 -12.63 -15.10 -15.20
N GLN A 160 -11.34 -15.41 -15.34
CA GLN A 160 -10.78 -16.74 -15.14
C GLN A 160 -10.24 -16.97 -13.72
N LYS A 161 -10.20 -15.93 -12.88
CA LYS A 161 -9.66 -16.05 -11.51
C LYS A 161 -10.73 -16.49 -10.52
N GLU A 162 -10.45 -17.62 -9.85
CA GLU A 162 -11.28 -18.15 -8.77
C GLU A 162 -11.22 -17.28 -7.50
N SER A 163 -10.05 -16.67 -7.24
CA SER A 163 -9.86 -15.74 -6.13
C SER A 163 -10.53 -14.39 -6.42
N PRO A 164 -11.51 -13.93 -5.60
CA PRO A 164 -12.09 -12.61 -5.78
C PRO A 164 -11.08 -11.47 -5.64
N SER A 165 -10.06 -11.63 -4.78
CA SER A 165 -9.01 -10.61 -4.62
C SER A 165 -8.25 -10.40 -5.94
N VAL A 166 -7.80 -11.48 -6.56
CA VAL A 166 -7.06 -11.42 -7.84
C VAL A 166 -7.99 -10.97 -8.98
N ARG A 167 -9.23 -11.48 -9.01
CA ARG A 167 -10.26 -11.03 -9.96
C ARG A 167 -10.46 -9.51 -9.86
N ASN A 168 -10.69 -9.00 -8.65
CA ASN A 168 -11.00 -7.59 -8.42
C ASN A 168 -9.82 -6.69 -8.82
N SER A 169 -8.57 -7.10 -8.57
CA SER A 169 -7.40 -6.34 -9.02
C SER A 169 -7.38 -6.14 -10.55
N PHE A 170 -7.60 -7.20 -11.31
CA PHE A 170 -7.63 -7.10 -12.78
C PHE A 170 -8.83 -6.29 -13.30
N LEU A 171 -10.02 -6.47 -12.71
CA LEU A 171 -11.21 -5.73 -13.13
C LEU A 171 -11.17 -4.26 -12.74
N ALA A 172 -10.58 -3.91 -11.59
CA ALA A 172 -10.34 -2.54 -11.18
C ALA A 172 -9.35 -1.84 -12.13
N ALA A 173 -8.22 -2.50 -12.44
CA ALA A 173 -7.27 -1.98 -13.42
C ALA A 173 -7.91 -1.77 -14.81
N ALA A 174 -8.75 -2.70 -15.26
CA ALA A 174 -9.49 -2.56 -16.52
C ALA A 174 -10.47 -1.36 -16.49
N LEU A 175 -11.15 -1.14 -15.36
CA LEU A 175 -12.03 0.02 -15.17
C LEU A 175 -11.24 1.32 -15.25
N GLU A 176 -10.13 1.42 -14.51
CA GLU A 176 -9.29 2.63 -14.49
C GLU A 176 -8.68 2.95 -15.86
N LEU A 177 -8.23 1.94 -16.61
CA LEU A 177 -7.72 2.13 -17.97
C LEU A 177 -8.77 2.73 -18.92
N ARG A 178 -10.04 2.34 -18.77
CA ARG A 178 -11.16 2.76 -19.63
C ARG A 178 -11.78 4.09 -19.18
N SER A 179 -11.80 4.37 -17.89
CA SER A 179 -12.62 5.44 -17.30
C SER A 179 -11.84 6.41 -16.42
N GLY A 180 -10.55 6.15 -16.18
CA GLY A 180 -9.75 6.84 -15.18
C GLY A 180 -10.05 6.37 -13.76
N ILE A 181 -9.25 6.84 -12.79
CA ILE A 181 -9.50 6.59 -11.36
C ILE A 181 -10.87 7.17 -11.00
N PRO A 182 -11.78 6.38 -10.38
CA PRO A 182 -13.08 6.87 -9.98
C PRO A 182 -12.96 8.13 -9.11
N SER A 183 -13.59 9.22 -9.54
CA SER A 183 -13.70 10.44 -8.74
C SER A 183 -14.85 10.32 -7.74
N GLY A 184 -14.67 10.86 -6.53
CA GLY A 184 -15.67 10.81 -5.46
C GLY A 184 -15.04 10.73 -4.08
N SER A 185 -15.88 10.51 -3.06
CA SER A 185 -15.40 10.34 -1.69
C SER A 185 -14.59 9.06 -1.59
N SER A 186 -13.30 9.19 -1.30
CA SER A 186 -12.45 8.04 -1.03
C SER A 186 -12.93 7.30 0.22
N PRO A 187 -12.87 5.95 0.24
CA PRO A 187 -13.12 5.19 1.46
C PRO A 187 -12.15 5.65 2.55
N LYS A 188 -12.68 6.11 3.69
CA LYS A 188 -11.85 6.49 4.83
C LYS A 188 -11.70 5.28 5.74
N THR A 189 -10.48 4.76 5.85
CA THR A 189 -10.18 3.53 6.59
C THR A 189 -9.84 3.78 8.06
N SER A 190 -9.57 5.03 8.44
CA SER A 190 -9.19 5.44 9.80
C SER A 190 -10.35 6.10 10.54
N GLY A 191 -11.02 5.35 11.43
CA GLY A 191 -12.01 5.91 12.37
C GLY A 191 -11.36 6.66 13.54
N PRO A 192 -12.13 7.47 14.32
CA PRO A 192 -11.59 8.16 15.49
C PRO A 192 -10.96 7.17 16.49
N ASP A 193 -11.62 6.03 16.73
CA ASP A 193 -11.16 5.03 17.69
C ASP A 193 -9.84 4.39 17.30
N MET A 194 -9.58 4.20 15.99
CA MET A 194 -8.31 3.68 15.51
C MET A 194 -7.17 4.69 15.73
N ILE A 195 -7.46 5.98 15.50
CA ILE A 195 -6.48 7.05 15.74
C ILE A 195 -6.21 7.19 17.23
N LYS A 196 -7.22 7.08 18.09
CA LYS A 196 -7.05 7.09 19.56
C LYS A 196 -6.21 5.91 20.05
N ALA A 197 -6.44 4.72 19.49
CA ALA A 197 -5.66 3.52 19.80
C ALA A 197 -4.21 3.54 19.27
N MET A 198 -3.87 4.49 18.40
CA MET A 198 -2.49 4.68 17.92
C MET A 198 -1.58 5.13 19.07
N SER A 199 -0.44 4.47 19.25
CA SER A 199 0.55 4.94 20.22
C SER A 199 1.14 6.29 19.80
N THR A 200 1.58 7.08 20.79
CA THR A 200 2.23 8.37 20.52
C THR A 200 3.48 8.19 19.65
N GLN A 201 4.27 7.13 19.89
CA GLN A 201 5.42 6.75 19.05
C GLN A 201 5.03 6.53 17.58
N LEU A 202 4.00 5.72 17.31
CA LEU A 202 3.57 5.44 15.94
C LEU A 202 3.04 6.69 15.23
N TRP A 203 2.38 7.58 15.97
CA TRP A 203 1.95 8.87 15.43
C TRP A 203 3.14 9.77 15.06
N LEU A 204 4.16 9.86 15.92
CA LEU A 204 5.39 10.60 15.65
C LEU A 204 6.16 10.03 14.45
N ASP A 205 6.25 8.70 14.35
CA ASP A 205 6.86 8.03 13.19
C ASP A 205 6.08 8.36 11.91
N PHE A 206 4.76 8.40 11.98
CA PHE A 206 3.91 8.79 10.85
C PHE A 206 4.09 10.26 10.45
N LEU A 207 4.34 11.18 11.39
CA LEU A 207 4.74 12.55 11.04
C LEU A 207 6.07 12.57 10.29
N GLY A 208 7.02 11.72 10.66
CA GLY A 208 8.29 11.57 9.94
C GLY A 208 8.09 11.11 8.49
N ILE A 209 7.17 10.18 8.24
CA ILE A 209 6.80 9.72 6.89
C ILE A 209 6.15 10.84 6.06
N ARG A 210 5.43 11.76 6.71
CA ARG A 210 4.72 12.87 6.07
C ARG A 210 5.55 14.11 5.82
N LEU A 211 6.83 14.12 6.20
CA LEU A 211 7.71 15.23 5.90
C LEU A 211 7.99 15.31 4.40
N ASP A 212 7.87 16.51 3.84
CA ASP A 212 8.35 16.87 2.52
C ASP A 212 9.87 17.06 2.56
N PRO A 213 10.67 16.18 1.94
CA PRO A 213 12.12 16.32 1.93
C PRO A 213 12.57 17.65 1.31
N GLU A 214 11.85 18.17 0.30
CA GLU A 214 12.18 19.45 -0.35
C GLU A 214 12.11 20.63 0.61
N GLN A 215 11.32 20.51 1.68
CA GLN A 215 11.14 21.55 2.69
C GLN A 215 12.07 21.37 3.90
N THR A 216 12.78 20.25 4.04
CA THR A 216 13.56 19.94 5.25
C THR A 216 15.03 20.35 5.18
N ALA A 217 15.54 20.64 3.98
CA ALA A 217 16.95 20.97 3.75
C ALA A 217 17.44 22.12 4.66
N GLY A 218 18.55 21.87 5.36
CA GLY A 218 19.21 22.85 6.24
C GLY A 218 18.46 23.19 7.53
N LYS A 219 17.33 22.54 7.82
CA LYS A 219 16.57 22.72 9.07
C LYS A 219 17.01 21.70 10.12
N ALA A 220 17.07 22.14 11.37
CA ALA A 220 17.29 21.28 12.53
C ALA A 220 16.60 21.87 13.75
N PHE A 221 16.02 21.01 14.59
CA PHE A 221 15.43 21.41 15.86
C PHE A 221 15.20 20.21 16.78
N ARG A 222 15.04 20.50 18.07
CA ARG A 222 14.68 19.55 19.13
C ARG A 222 13.39 19.93 19.82
N ILE A 223 12.47 18.99 19.88
CA ILE A 223 11.20 19.12 20.60
C ILE A 223 11.18 18.09 21.73
N ASN A 224 10.84 18.50 22.94
CA ASN A 224 10.38 17.57 23.98
C ASN A 224 8.85 17.54 23.97
N LEU A 225 8.24 16.35 23.89
CA LEU A 225 6.80 16.16 24.04
C LEU A 225 6.55 15.39 25.35
N ASN A 226 5.73 15.95 26.24
CA ASN A 226 5.37 15.33 27.50
C ASN A 226 3.84 15.20 27.61
N THR A 227 3.36 14.01 27.99
CA THR A 227 1.95 13.72 28.25
C THR A 227 1.76 13.28 29.71
N PRO A 228 1.44 14.20 30.64
CA PRO A 228 1.46 13.93 32.07
C PRO A 228 0.47 12.85 32.55
N ASP A 229 -0.75 12.82 31.99
CA ASP A 229 -1.83 11.88 32.30
C ASP A 229 -1.44 10.40 32.13
N ASN A 230 -0.58 10.09 31.16
CA ASN A 230 -0.07 8.73 30.93
C ASN A 230 1.44 8.58 31.21
N GLY A 231 2.12 9.67 31.54
CA GLY A 231 3.54 9.71 31.90
C GLY A 231 4.52 9.52 30.74
N GLU A 232 4.06 9.56 29.47
CA GLU A 232 4.96 9.44 28.33
C GLU A 232 5.78 10.71 28.13
N ARG A 233 7.00 10.51 27.62
CA ARG A 233 7.94 11.58 27.29
C ARG A 233 8.66 11.19 26.01
N PHE A 234 8.80 12.12 25.09
CA PHE A 234 9.50 11.91 23.83
C PHE A 234 10.50 13.04 23.58
N ALA A 235 11.70 12.66 23.16
CA ALA A 235 12.62 13.57 22.51
C ALA A 235 12.45 13.40 21.00
N VAL A 236 11.97 14.45 20.33
CA VAL A 236 11.77 14.50 18.89
C VAL A 236 12.84 15.39 18.29
N GLU A 237 13.58 14.91 17.31
CA GLU A 237 14.67 15.65 16.67
C GLU A 237 14.55 15.59 15.16
N LEU A 238 14.56 16.75 14.52
CA LEU A 238 14.83 16.87 13.09
C LEU A 238 16.32 17.14 12.92
N SER A 239 17.01 16.23 12.25
CA SER A 239 18.38 16.43 11.79
C SER A 239 18.60 15.65 10.50
N ASN A 240 19.45 16.16 9.62
CA ASN A 240 19.76 15.50 8.34
C ASN A 240 18.50 15.11 7.54
N GLU A 241 17.50 16.01 7.51
CA GLU A 241 16.24 15.81 6.78
C GLU A 241 15.40 14.61 7.32
N ALA A 242 15.74 14.11 8.52
CA ALA A 242 15.07 12.99 9.17
C ALA A 242 14.48 13.42 10.52
N LEU A 243 13.18 13.19 10.70
CA LEU A 243 12.51 13.33 11.99
C LEU A 243 12.56 12.01 12.73
N THR A 244 13.15 12.03 13.92
CA THR A 244 13.26 10.88 14.80
C THR A 244 12.60 11.17 16.13
N SER A 245 12.16 10.12 16.82
CA SER A 245 11.62 10.24 18.16
C SER A 245 12.16 9.13 19.06
N ILE A 246 12.36 9.46 20.34
CA ILE A 246 12.85 8.52 21.36
C ILE A 246 11.89 8.56 22.55
N GLU A 247 11.17 7.46 22.76
CA GLU A 247 10.29 7.27 23.90
C GLU A 247 11.05 7.19 25.25
N GLY A 248 10.44 7.70 26.31
CA GLY A 248 10.93 7.66 27.68
C GLY A 248 12.05 8.66 27.99
N TYR A 249 12.45 9.46 27.01
CA TYR A 249 13.57 10.40 27.11
C TYR A 249 13.11 11.85 26.89
N SER A 250 13.74 12.78 27.60
CA SER A 250 13.63 14.22 27.35
C SER A 250 15.00 14.73 26.95
N GLY A 251 15.10 15.31 25.75
CA GLY A 251 16.33 15.90 25.24
C GLY A 251 16.82 17.05 26.10
N LYS A 252 18.15 17.23 26.14
CA LYS A 252 18.78 18.40 26.76
C LYS A 252 18.71 19.58 25.80
N ALA A 253 18.44 20.77 26.35
CA ALA A 253 18.32 22.01 25.59
C ALA A 253 17.38 21.87 24.37
N PRO A 254 16.10 21.52 24.60
CA PRO A 254 15.11 21.53 23.53
C PRO A 254 14.90 22.96 23.02
N ASP A 255 14.68 23.12 21.72
CA ASP A 255 14.26 24.40 21.16
C ASP A 255 12.78 24.71 21.50
N LEU A 256 12.00 23.64 21.76
CA LEU A 256 10.61 23.70 22.20
C LEU A 256 10.27 22.51 23.10
N THR A 257 9.57 22.75 24.21
CA THR A 257 8.91 21.72 25.00
C THR A 257 7.40 21.91 24.89
N ILE A 258 6.70 20.84 24.50
CA ILE A 258 5.25 20.76 24.42
C ILE A 258 4.79 19.87 25.57
N THR A 259 3.89 20.40 26.41
CA THR A 259 3.23 19.62 27.47
C THR A 259 1.72 19.63 27.21
N ILE A 260 1.13 18.45 27.05
CA ILE A 260 -0.28 18.28 26.70
C ILE A 260 -0.74 16.92 27.21
N GLU A 261 -1.93 16.81 27.80
CA GLU A 261 -2.46 15.49 28.18
C GLU A 261 -2.67 14.62 26.93
N ARG A 262 -2.38 13.32 27.00
CA ARG A 262 -2.54 12.37 25.89
C ARG A 262 -3.97 12.40 25.34
N GLU A 263 -4.99 12.54 26.19
CA GLU A 263 -6.38 12.71 25.78
C GLU A 263 -6.58 13.96 24.89
N GLN A 264 -5.91 15.07 25.21
CA GLN A 264 -5.97 16.30 24.41
C GLN A 264 -5.12 16.18 23.13
N LEU A 265 -4.02 15.44 23.17
CA LEU A 265 -3.24 15.09 21.98
C LEU A 265 -4.08 14.27 20.98
N GLU A 266 -4.98 13.39 21.44
CA GLU A 266 -5.91 12.67 20.54
C GLU A 266 -6.73 13.62 19.68
N ARG A 267 -7.10 14.80 20.20
CA ARG A 267 -7.86 15.78 19.43
C ARG A 267 -7.06 16.32 18.24
N LEU A 268 -5.76 16.52 18.44
CA LEU A 268 -4.83 16.86 17.36
C LEU A 268 -4.64 15.70 16.38
N MET A 269 -4.41 14.49 16.90
CA MET A 269 -4.19 13.29 16.09
C MET A 269 -5.40 12.95 15.21
N THR A 270 -6.60 13.07 15.76
CA THR A 270 -7.88 12.83 15.06
C THR A 270 -8.27 13.98 14.14
N GLY A 271 -7.63 15.14 14.27
CA GLY A 271 -8.01 16.32 13.52
C GLY A 271 -9.28 17.03 14.01
N SER A 272 -9.77 16.69 15.20
CA SER A 272 -10.94 17.34 15.83
C SER A 272 -10.61 18.67 16.50
N ALA A 273 -9.33 18.95 16.73
CA ALA A 273 -8.80 20.27 17.06
C ALA A 273 -7.46 20.47 16.33
N ASP A 274 -7.11 21.71 16.01
CA ASP A 274 -5.77 22.03 15.51
C ASP A 274 -4.84 22.50 16.63
N PHE A 275 -3.55 22.61 16.30
CA PHE A 275 -2.50 22.99 17.25
C PHE A 275 -2.78 24.37 17.88
N ASP A 276 -3.25 25.33 17.07
CA ASP A 276 -3.42 26.71 17.53
C ASP A 276 -4.63 26.82 18.47
N GLN A 277 -5.69 26.07 18.20
CA GLN A 277 -6.83 25.91 19.08
C GLN A 277 -6.42 25.32 20.44
N LEU A 278 -5.64 24.24 20.48
CA LEU A 278 -5.22 23.61 21.74
C LEU A 278 -4.32 24.51 22.60
N VAL A 279 -3.49 25.34 21.96
CA VAL A 279 -2.70 26.37 22.64
C VAL A 279 -3.60 27.47 23.19
N GLN A 280 -4.58 27.95 22.41
CA GLN A 280 -5.51 29.00 22.83
C GLN A 280 -6.44 28.55 23.98
N GLU A 281 -6.86 27.29 23.98
CA GLU A 281 -7.64 26.67 25.07
C GLU A 281 -6.83 26.49 26.36
N GLY A 282 -5.49 26.60 26.30
CA GLY A 282 -4.60 26.41 27.44
C GLY A 282 -4.37 24.94 27.82
N VAL A 283 -4.82 23.99 27.00
CA VAL A 283 -4.61 22.54 27.20
C VAL A 283 -3.27 22.05 26.62
N MET A 284 -2.65 22.85 25.74
CA MET A 284 -1.29 22.64 25.24
C MET A 284 -0.38 23.78 25.72
N GLN A 285 0.62 23.44 26.53
CA GLN A 285 1.61 24.38 27.04
C GLN A 285 2.89 24.31 26.22
N LEU A 286 3.43 25.47 25.87
CA LEU A 286 4.66 25.61 25.09
C LEU A 286 5.71 26.34 25.91
N ASP A 287 6.89 25.74 26.06
CA ASP A 287 8.08 26.38 26.63
C ASP A 287 9.20 26.38 25.58
N GLY A 288 9.67 27.57 25.18
CA GLY A 288 10.61 27.76 24.08
C GLY A 288 9.98 28.35 22.81
N SER A 289 10.57 28.06 21.65
CA SER A 289 10.25 28.72 20.39
C SER A 289 9.08 28.04 19.65
N ARG A 290 7.91 28.71 19.62
CA ARG A 290 6.76 28.27 18.79
C ARG A 290 7.10 28.18 17.30
N ALA A 291 8.12 28.90 16.82
CA ALA A 291 8.57 28.81 15.43
C ALA A 291 8.99 27.38 15.04
N VAL A 292 9.47 26.57 15.99
CA VAL A 292 9.82 25.16 15.78
C VAL A 292 8.59 24.34 15.39
N ALA A 293 7.49 24.46 16.12
CA ALA A 293 6.24 23.78 15.80
C ALA A 293 5.66 24.25 14.45
N ASN A 294 5.76 25.55 14.15
CA ASN A 294 5.32 26.09 12.86
C ASN A 294 6.15 25.53 11.70
N ASN A 295 7.47 25.43 11.87
CA ASN A 295 8.36 24.83 10.88
C ASN A 295 8.00 23.36 10.65
N LEU A 296 7.83 22.57 11.73
CA LEU A 296 7.41 21.17 11.60
C LEU A 296 6.11 21.06 10.81
N ARG A 297 5.09 21.85 11.17
CA ARG A 297 3.78 21.86 10.51
C ARG A 297 3.89 22.22 9.03
N SER A 298 4.66 23.23 8.66
CA SER A 298 4.77 23.68 7.26
C SER A 298 5.52 22.71 6.34
N MET A 299 6.20 21.70 6.90
CA MET A 299 6.90 20.67 6.13
C MET A 299 6.07 19.39 5.96
N LEU A 300 4.86 19.31 6.53
CA LEU A 300 4.05 18.09 6.43
C LEU A 300 3.10 18.14 5.23
N VAL A 301 3.11 17.08 4.43
CA VAL A 301 2.15 16.87 3.33
C VAL A 301 1.02 15.95 3.75
N GLN A 302 -0.10 15.94 3.03
CA GLN A 302 -1.15 14.93 3.19
C GLN A 302 -1.16 13.98 1.99
N PHE A 303 -1.30 12.68 2.26
CA PHE A 303 -1.45 11.68 1.21
C PHE A 303 -2.94 11.41 0.95
N SER A 304 -3.31 11.32 -0.32
CA SER A 304 -4.64 10.90 -0.78
C SER A 304 -4.53 9.63 -1.63
N PRO A 305 -5.58 8.78 -1.65
CA PRO A 305 -5.53 7.49 -2.33
C PRO A 305 -5.75 7.57 -3.84
N ASP A 306 -5.78 8.77 -4.43
CA ASP A 306 -6.01 9.03 -5.86
C ASP A 306 -4.71 9.03 -6.71
N PHE A 307 -3.70 8.29 -6.26
CA PHE A 307 -2.45 8.13 -6.99
C PHE A 307 -2.60 7.15 -8.17
N GLU A 308 -1.86 7.44 -9.23
CA GLU A 308 -1.84 6.59 -10.42
C GLU A 308 -1.19 5.22 -10.17
N ILE A 309 -1.89 4.14 -10.51
CA ILE A 309 -1.31 2.79 -10.57
C ILE A 309 -0.82 2.48 -12.00
N LEU A 310 -1.64 2.78 -13.01
CA LEU A 310 -1.32 2.60 -14.43
C LEU A 310 -1.24 3.96 -15.14
N PRO A 311 -0.21 4.23 -15.95
CA PRO A 311 -0.03 5.53 -16.60
C PRO A 311 -1.23 5.98 -17.43
N GLY A 312 -1.62 7.25 -17.27
CA GLY A 312 -2.69 7.87 -18.03
C GLY A 312 -4.10 7.51 -17.54
N THR A 313 -4.25 7.08 -16.28
CA THR A 313 -5.56 6.86 -15.61
C THR A 313 -5.93 7.99 -14.65
N THR A 314 -4.99 8.86 -14.32
CA THR A 314 -5.23 9.97 -13.39
C THR A 314 -6.26 10.97 -13.93
N PRO A 315 -7.28 11.36 -13.14
CA PRO A 315 -8.21 12.43 -13.50
C PRO A 315 -7.49 13.78 -13.69
N ALA A 316 -8.03 14.62 -14.58
CA ALA A 316 -7.53 15.98 -14.75
C ALA A 316 -7.65 16.78 -13.44
N GLY A 317 -6.54 17.37 -12.98
CA GLY A 317 -6.49 18.17 -11.75
C GLY A 317 -6.19 17.39 -10.47
N SER A 318 -5.92 16.08 -10.54
CA SER A 318 -5.39 15.33 -9.39
C SER A 318 -3.98 15.80 -9.03
N ASN A 319 -3.67 15.74 -7.74
CA ASN A 319 -2.37 16.01 -7.15
C ASN A 319 -1.50 14.74 -7.04
N GLN A 320 -1.88 13.65 -7.71
CA GLN A 320 -1.18 12.36 -7.67
C GLN A 320 -1.06 11.79 -6.25
N GLY A 321 -2.05 12.03 -5.40
CA GLY A 321 -2.05 11.52 -4.05
C GLY A 321 -1.29 12.37 -3.04
N VAL A 322 -0.88 13.61 -3.35
CA VAL A 322 -0.11 14.47 -2.41
C VAL A 322 -0.63 15.90 -2.36
N ASP A 323 -1.18 16.32 -1.23
CA ASP A 323 -1.41 17.74 -0.92
C ASP A 323 -0.18 18.29 -0.17
N ALA A 324 0.62 19.08 -0.88
CA ALA A 324 1.88 19.64 -0.38
C ALA A 324 1.69 20.88 0.52
N ASN A 325 0.51 21.52 0.52
CA ASN A 325 0.23 22.69 1.35
C ASN A 325 -1.13 22.54 2.05
N PRO A 326 -1.30 21.50 2.87
CA PRO A 326 -2.57 21.27 3.55
C PRO A 326 -2.83 22.42 4.51
N ALA A 327 -4.04 22.98 4.46
CA ALA A 327 -4.44 24.08 5.36
C ALA A 327 -4.29 23.68 6.85
N GLN A 328 -4.42 22.39 7.16
CA GLN A 328 -4.19 21.83 8.49
C GLN A 328 -3.26 20.60 8.40
N PRO A 329 -1.94 20.79 8.45
CA PRO A 329 -0.96 19.73 8.20
C PRO A 329 -0.98 18.60 9.24
N LEU A 330 -1.33 18.89 10.49
CA LEU A 330 -1.45 17.86 11.53
C LEU A 330 -2.82 17.18 11.54
N ARG A 331 -3.82 17.76 10.88
CA ARG A 331 -5.18 17.21 10.81
C ARG A 331 -5.18 15.98 9.91
N GLN A 332 -5.59 14.84 10.46
CA GLN A 332 -6.06 13.73 9.64
C GLN A 332 -7.41 14.11 9.03
N SER A 333 -7.72 13.55 7.86
CA SER A 333 -9.06 13.70 7.29
C SER A 333 -10.10 13.26 8.32
N GLU A 334 -11.19 14.04 8.46
CA GLU A 334 -12.25 13.68 9.41
C GLU A 334 -12.69 12.23 9.15
N PRO A 335 -12.94 11.43 10.19
CA PRO A 335 -13.34 10.05 10.01
C PRO A 335 -14.54 9.88 9.07
N ALA A 336 -14.71 8.69 8.49
CA ALA A 336 -15.96 8.39 7.79
C ALA A 336 -17.13 8.55 8.77
N ASP A 337 -18.18 9.24 8.30
CA ASP A 337 -19.46 9.15 8.97
C ASP A 337 -19.96 7.71 8.81
N THR A 338 -19.84 6.95 9.90
CA THR A 338 -20.29 5.56 9.96
C THR A 338 -21.78 5.45 10.30
N ALA A 339 -22.49 6.58 10.40
CA ALA A 339 -23.91 6.60 10.71
C ALA A 339 -24.80 5.97 9.61
N GLY A 340 -24.24 5.64 8.44
CA GLY A 340 -24.96 4.97 7.36
C GLY A 340 -26.02 5.87 6.73
N GLY A 341 -25.66 6.49 5.61
CA GLY A 341 -26.56 7.23 4.72
C GLY A 341 -26.24 6.92 3.28
#